data_AF-A0A959KX30-F1
#
_entry.id   AF-A0A959KX30-F1
#
_cell.length_a   1.000
_cell.length_b   1.000
_cell.length_c   1.000
_cell.angle_alpha   90.00
_cell.angle_beta   90.00
_cell.angle_gamma   90.00
#
_symmetry.space_group_name_H-M   'P 1'
#
loop_
_entity.id
_entity.type
_entity.pdbx_description
1 polymer ?
#
loop_
_entity_poly.entity_id
_entity_poly.type
_entity_poly.pdbx_seq_one_letter_code
_entity_poly.pdbx_strand_id
1 'polypeptide(L)' 'RDMSEIPHPFIEESLSLFSALDEPDRAKVHFIHFNHTNPAIGGEEEAVSSVQEAGCRLAEEGWLFPL' A
#
# COMPACT_ATOMS: atom_id res chain seq x y z
N ARG A 1 -12.08 12.67 -1.29
CA ARG A 1 -13.31 11.86 -1.12
C ARG A 1 -13.53 11.71 0.37
N ASP A 2 -14.76 11.86 0.83
CA ASP A 2 -15.09 11.65 2.24
C ASP A 2 -14.99 10.15 2.56
N MET A 3 -14.28 9.79 3.64
CA MET A 3 -14.15 8.39 4.10
C MET A 3 -15.49 7.80 4.54
N SER A 4 -16.47 8.65 4.86
CA SER A 4 -17.81 8.25 5.27
C SER A 4 -18.73 7.86 4.11
N GLU A 5 -18.45 8.33 2.89
CA GLU A 5 -19.27 8.03 1.70
C GLU A 5 -18.82 6.73 1.02
N ILE A 6 -17.51 6.47 1.00
CA ILE A 6 -16.93 5.24 0.46
C ILE A 6 -15.81 4.82 1.44
N PRO A 7 -16.01 3.77 2.24
CA PRO A 7 -14.98 3.31 3.15
C PRO A 7 -13.80 2.76 2.33
N HIS A 8 -12.65 3.43 2.43
CA HIS A 8 -11.40 2.92 1.91
C HIS A 8 -10.68 2.25 3.08
N PRO A 9 -10.20 1.01 2.94
CA PRO A 9 -9.41 0.38 3.98
C PRO A 9 -8.14 1.18 4.22
N PHE A 10 -7.69 1.24 5.46
CA PHE A 10 -6.37 1.79 5.75
C PHE A 10 -5.29 0.85 5.23
N ILE A 11 -4.14 1.42 4.85
CA ILE A 11 -2.99 0.62 4.44
C ILE A 11 -2.58 -0.32 5.58
N GLU A 12 -2.55 0.16 6.82
CA GLU A 12 -2.20 -0.63 8.01
C GLU A 12 -3.10 -1.86 8.22
N GLU A 13 -4.40 -1.72 7.98
CA GLU A 13 -5.36 -2.83 8.06
C GLU A 13 -5.05 -3.88 6.98
N SER A 14 -4.71 -3.42 5.77
CA SER A 14 -4.33 -4.28 4.66
C SER A 14 -2.99 -4.97 4.91
N LEU A 15 -2.00 -4.27 5.46
CA LEU A 15 -0.71 -4.86 5.86
C LEU A 15 -0.88 -5.96 6.90
N SER A 16 -1.73 -5.73 7.91
CA SER A 16 -2.08 -6.76 8.90
C SER A 16 -2.72 -7.98 8.24
N LEU A 17 -3.62 -7.79 7.28
CA LEU A 17 -4.23 -8.89 6.53
C LEU A 17 -3.20 -9.69 5.72
N PHE A 18 -2.29 -9.01 5.03
CA PHE A 18 -1.26 -9.65 4.20
C PHE A 18 -0.10 -10.24 4.98
N SER A 19 0.03 -9.96 6.28
CA SER A 19 1.05 -10.58 7.14
C SER A 19 0.97 -12.12 7.18
N ALA A 20 -0.20 -12.69 6.87
CA ALA A 20 -0.42 -14.13 6.77
C ALA A 20 0.18 -14.76 5.49
N LEU A 21 0.51 -13.95 4.47
CA LEU A 21 1.17 -14.41 3.26
C LEU A 21 2.67 -14.64 3.53
N ASP A 22 3.27 -15.53 2.76
CA ASP A 22 4.72 -15.70 2.77
C ASP A 22 5.42 -14.52 2.08
N GLU A 23 6.73 -14.40 2.28
CA GLU A 23 7.51 -13.29 1.75
C GLU A 23 7.43 -13.16 0.21
N PRO A 24 7.52 -14.25 -0.58
CA PRO A 24 7.32 -14.18 -2.03
C PRO A 24 5.96 -13.65 -2.46
N ASP A 25 4.88 -13.98 -1.74
CA ASP A 25 3.55 -13.50 -2.07
C ASP A 25 3.30 -12.07 -1.58
N ARG A 26 3.79 -11.68 -0.40
CA ARG A 26 3.75 -10.27 0.05
C ARG A 26 4.47 -9.34 -0.91
N ALA A 27 5.61 -9.77 -1.45
CA ALA A 27 6.40 -9.00 -2.40
C ALA A 27 5.66 -8.68 -3.72
N LYS A 28 4.55 -9.39 -4.02
CA LYS A 28 3.69 -9.15 -5.18
C LYS A 28 2.56 -8.16 -4.88
N VAL A 29 2.37 -7.77 -3.61
CA VAL A 29 1.32 -6.82 -3.23
C VAL A 29 1.79 -5.40 -3.52
N HIS A 30 1.03 -4.73 -4.39
CA HIS A 30 1.27 -3.35 -4.80
C HIS A 30 0.06 -2.48 -4.44
N PHE A 31 0.23 -1.56 -3.51
CA PHE A 31 -0.79 -0.58 -3.15
C PHE A 31 -0.91 0.46 -4.27
N ILE A 32 -2.16 0.68 -4.68
CA ILE A 32 -2.55 1.66 -5.71
C ILE A 32 -3.70 2.52 -5.17
N HIS A 33 -4.06 3.57 -5.91
CA HIS A 33 -5.23 4.41 -5.63
C HIS A 33 -5.21 5.05 -4.23
N PHE A 34 -4.16 5.82 -3.96
CA PHE A 34 -4.05 6.58 -2.73
C PHE A 34 -5.00 7.80 -2.72
N ASN A 35 -5.55 8.11 -1.55
CA ASN A 35 -6.23 9.39 -1.36
C ASN A 35 -5.20 10.53 -1.28
N HIS A 36 -5.60 11.77 -1.62
CA HIS A 36 -4.69 12.91 -1.72
C HIS A 36 -3.92 13.25 -0.43
N THR A 37 -4.44 12.84 0.72
CA THR A 37 -3.85 13.09 2.04
C THR A 37 -2.98 11.93 2.52
N ASN A 38 -2.82 10.86 1.74
CA ASN A 38 -2.06 9.70 2.17
C ASN A 38 -0.56 10.07 2.24
N PRO A 39 0.08 9.86 3.41
CA PRO A 39 1.47 10.25 3.63
C PRO A 39 2.46 9.52 2.69
N ALA A 40 2.08 8.34 2.19
CA ALA A 40 2.87 7.60 1.20
C ALA A 40 3.04 8.35 -0.14
N ILE A 41 2.10 9.25 -0.51
CA ILE A 41 2.23 10.08 -1.71
C ILE A 41 3.34 11.12 -1.54
N GLY A 42 3.48 11.67 -0.34
CA GLY A 42 4.48 12.70 -0.03
C GLY A 42 5.90 12.16 0.14
N GLY A 43 6.08 10.85 0.04
CA GLY A 43 7.35 10.18 0.36
C GLY A 43 7.70 10.28 1.84
N GLU A 44 6.70 10.37 2.72
CA GLU A 44 6.94 10.38 4.16
C GLU A 44 7.59 9.06 4.58
N GLU A 45 8.78 9.18 5.15
CA GLU A 45 9.68 8.04 5.37
C GLU A 45 9.04 6.95 6.23
N GLU A 46 8.30 7.34 7.28
CA GLU A 46 7.61 6.40 8.16
C GLU A 46 6.53 5.60 7.43
N ALA A 47 5.71 6.28 6.62
CA ALA A 47 4.66 5.64 5.84
C ALA A 47 5.24 4.70 4.78
N VAL A 48 6.30 5.12 4.08
CA VAL A 48 6.97 4.29 3.07
C VAL A 48 7.68 3.10 3.71
N SER A 49 8.40 3.31 4.82
CA SER A 49 9.14 2.25 5.53
C SER A 49 8.19 1.18 6.07
N SER A 50 7.05 1.58 6.66
CA SER A 50 6.07 0.61 7.18
C SER A 50 5.58 -0.39 6.12
N VAL A 51 5.37 0.07 4.88
CA VAL A 51 4.94 -0.78 3.76
C VAL A 51 6.08 -1.69 3.30
N GLN A 52 7.30 -1.16 3.22
CA GLN A 52 8.49 -1.92 2.82
C GLN A 52 8.89 -2.98 3.84
N GLU A 53 8.84 -2.65 5.14
CA GLU A 53 9.12 -3.57 6.25
C GLU A 53 8.09 -4.71 6.32
N ALA A 54 6.83 -4.42 5.96
CA ALA A 54 5.80 -5.45 5.79
C ALA A 54 5.99 -6.32 4.53
N GLY A 55 7.02 -6.06 3.72
CA GLY A 55 7.31 -6.79 2.49
C GLY A 55 6.37 -6.48 1.33
N CYS A 56 5.56 -5.43 1.43
CA CYS A 56 4.66 -4.96 0.38
C CYS A 56 5.29 -3.79 -0.39
N ARG A 57 4.62 -3.30 -1.44
CA ARG A 57 5.13 -2.23 -2.30
C ARG A 57 4.11 -1.14 -2.53
N LEU A 58 4.57 0.09 -2.72
CA LEU A 58 3.79 1.21 -3.23
C LEU A 58 3.97 1.27 -4.74
N ALA A 59 2.89 1.33 -5.51
CA ALA A 59 3.00 1.47 -6.96
C ALA A 59 3.29 2.91 -7.35
N GLU A 60 4.16 3.09 -8.35
CA GLU A 60 4.40 4.38 -8.99
C GLU A 60 3.72 4.45 -10.36
N GLU A 61 3.43 5.67 -10.80
CA GLU A 61 2.88 5.91 -12.13
C GLU A 61 3.82 5.39 -13.21
N GLY A 62 3.26 4.70 -14.21
CA GLY A 62 4.02 4.12 -15.32
C GLY A 62 4.59 2.73 -15.06
N TRP A 63 4.35 2.11 -13.89
CA TRP A 63 4.70 0.71 -13.67
C TRP A 63 3.94 -0.23 -14.63
N LEU A 64 4.68 -1.16 -15.22
CA LEU A 64 4.17 -2.18 -16.14
C LEU A 64 4.43 -3.56 -15.56
N PHE A 65 3.39 -4.37 -15.47
CA PHE A 65 3.47 -5.75 -15.00
C PHE A 65 3.24 -6.73 -16.16
N PRO A 66 4.14 -7.71 -16.37
CA PRO A 66 3.85 -8.80 -17.29
C PRO A 66 2.73 -9.68 -16.72
N LEU A 67 1.84 -10.15 -17.60
CA LEU A 67 0.78 -11.10 -17.27
C LEU A 67 1.28 -12.55 -17.36
#